data_AF-A0AAE1FUW5-F1
#
_entry.id   AF-A0AAE1FUW5-F1
#
_cell.length_a   1.000
_cell.length_b   1.000
_cell.length_c   1.000
_cell.angle_alpha   90.00
_cell.angle_beta   90.00
_cell.angle_gamma   90.00
#
_symmetry.space_group_name_H-M   'P 1'
#
loop_
_entity.id
_entity.type
_entity.pdbx_description
1 polymer ?
#
loop_
_entity_poly.entity_id
_entity_poly.type
_entity_poly.pdbx_seq_one_letter_code
_entity_poly.pdbx_strand_id
1 'polypeptide(L)'
;MAEERNFRVQFYEKVGLRELEERRALEALLREEPVDGRRLSVWCRRCVVPWGWRPLVWRLLLAVTPRHPEAQQYVRHQQTLTYQELWRTVKSLRLHHPPPHVPAHLLHYSDHPRTNGVGDHYASDNPQPHHYVLMWLVSEARLLHNTRQQLQQQECRQFLAITRRMTSFYQDPVEVLHVSLALFDLIRRNRGIVMEALAEATGHLRRENQTLHQHLLTTGLFSADLLTDVCLGLFYEVLPDAAAGKVIDKVVTGAVAVLGCVMVALLLHLRQSLFTVNTVEGVSCVIAHIRPSEAETVVAAALDHWARLGHPRRP
;
A
#
# COMPACT_ATOMS: atom_id res chain seq x y z
N MET A 1 12.88 -34.38 23.71
CA MET A 1 12.73 -34.85 22.32
C MET A 1 11.85 -33.87 21.55
N ALA A 2 12.40 -32.74 21.08
CA ALA A 2 11.64 -31.66 20.45
C ALA A 2 12.35 -31.03 19.21
N GLU A 3 13.32 -31.72 18.61
CA GLU A 3 14.11 -31.19 17.49
C GLU A 3 13.73 -31.73 16.10
N GLU A 4 12.77 -32.65 16.02
CA GLU A 4 12.39 -33.27 14.73
C GLU A 4 11.49 -32.37 13.85
N ARG A 5 11.06 -31.21 14.37
CA ARG A 5 10.03 -30.38 13.75
C ARG A 5 10.50 -29.46 12.63
N ASN A 6 11.78 -29.48 12.22
CA ASN A 6 12.29 -28.45 11.30
C ASN A 6 13.29 -28.91 10.22
N PHE A 7 13.56 -30.20 10.06
CA PHE A 7 14.50 -30.65 9.01
C PHE A 7 13.92 -30.46 7.60
N ARG A 8 12.65 -30.83 7.39
CA ARG A 8 12.00 -30.73 6.06
C ARG A 8 11.78 -29.30 5.60
N VAL A 9 11.40 -28.40 6.51
CA VAL A 9 11.20 -26.97 6.20
C VAL A 9 12.52 -26.31 5.82
N GLN A 10 13.58 -26.55 6.61
CA GLN A 10 14.92 -26.02 6.31
C GLN A 10 15.51 -26.62 5.02
N PHE A 11 15.23 -27.90 4.74
CA PHE A 11 15.63 -28.53 3.48
C PHE A 11 14.90 -27.88 2.29
N TYR A 12 13.58 -27.74 2.36
CA TYR A 12 12.77 -27.13 1.30
C TYR A 12 13.07 -25.64 1.07
N GLU A 13 13.47 -24.90 2.10
CA GLU A 13 14.05 -23.56 1.95
C GLU A 13 15.36 -23.60 1.15
N LYS A 14 16.28 -24.51 1.51
CA LYS A 14 17.60 -24.60 0.85
C LYS A 14 17.52 -25.05 -0.61
N VAL A 15 16.50 -25.80 -1.00
CA VAL A 15 16.34 -26.29 -2.39
C VAL A 15 15.28 -25.55 -3.21
N GLY A 16 14.71 -24.46 -2.69
CA GLY A 16 13.70 -23.66 -3.40
C GLY A 16 12.32 -24.32 -3.56
N LEU A 17 12.09 -25.47 -2.91
CA LEU A 17 10.81 -26.19 -2.99
C LEU A 17 9.69 -25.52 -2.19
N ARG A 18 10.04 -24.69 -1.19
CA ARG A 18 9.06 -23.96 -0.38
C ARG A 18 8.20 -23.02 -1.23
N GLU A 19 8.81 -22.22 -2.11
CA GLU A 19 8.07 -21.28 -2.98
C GLU A 19 7.14 -22.01 -3.96
N LEU A 20 7.58 -23.17 -4.47
CA LEU A 20 6.78 -24.01 -5.34
C LEU A 20 5.57 -24.61 -4.61
N GLU A 21 5.76 -25.08 -3.38
CA GLU A 21 4.67 -25.59 -2.54
C GLU A 21 3.68 -24.48 -2.16
N GLU A 22 4.17 -23.30 -1.77
CA GLU A 22 3.34 -22.14 -1.46
C GLU A 22 2.50 -21.73 -2.68
N ARG A 23 3.09 -21.70 -3.88
CA ARG A 23 2.38 -21.44 -5.13
C ARG A 23 1.30 -22.50 -5.41
N ARG A 24 1.62 -23.79 -5.29
CA ARG A 24 0.65 -24.88 -5.48
C ARG A 24 -0.50 -24.80 -4.49
N ALA A 25 -0.21 -24.44 -3.23
CA ALA A 25 -1.22 -24.25 -2.21
C ALA A 25 -2.15 -23.06 -2.55
N LEU A 26 -1.60 -21.94 -3.04
CA LEU A 26 -2.40 -20.82 -3.52
C LEU A 26 -3.30 -21.22 -4.71
N GLU A 27 -2.74 -21.90 -5.71
CA GLU A 27 -3.49 -22.38 -6.86
C GLU A 27 -4.63 -23.33 -6.45
N ALA A 28 -4.39 -24.21 -5.47
CA ALA A 28 -5.42 -25.08 -4.92
C ALA A 28 -6.55 -24.29 -4.24
N LEU A 29 -6.21 -23.28 -3.43
CA LEU A 29 -7.21 -22.42 -2.77
C LEU A 29 -8.06 -21.63 -3.78
N LEU A 30 -7.45 -21.16 -4.87
CA LEU A 30 -8.15 -20.39 -5.90
C LEU A 30 -9.02 -21.23 -6.84
N ARG A 31 -8.84 -22.57 -6.84
CA ARG A 31 -9.70 -23.50 -7.58
C ARG A 31 -10.96 -23.93 -6.81
N GLU A 32 -11.07 -23.57 -5.53
CA GLU A 32 -12.27 -23.86 -4.74
C GLU A 32 -13.45 -23.00 -5.24
N GLU A 33 -14.64 -23.60 -5.37
CA GLU A 33 -15.86 -22.91 -5.83
C GLU A 33 -16.95 -23.01 -4.75
N PRO A 34 -17.29 -21.91 -4.04
CA PRO A 34 -16.64 -20.59 -4.08
C PRO A 34 -15.28 -20.58 -3.35
N VAL A 35 -14.41 -19.62 -3.71
CA VAL A 35 -13.11 -19.46 -3.04
C VAL A 35 -13.31 -19.17 -1.55
N ASP A 36 -12.70 -19.98 -0.67
CA ASP A 36 -12.74 -19.72 0.77
C ASP A 36 -11.82 -18.55 1.14
N GLY A 37 -12.40 -17.36 1.22
CA GLY A 37 -11.65 -16.15 1.59
C GLY A 37 -11.08 -16.15 3.01
N ARG A 38 -11.58 -16.99 3.94
CA ARG A 38 -10.96 -17.13 5.27
C ARG A 38 -9.66 -17.91 5.14
N ARG A 39 -9.66 -19.03 4.42
CA ARG A 39 -8.44 -19.83 4.17
C ARG A 39 -7.44 -19.05 3.32
N LEU A 40 -7.89 -18.33 2.31
CA LEU A 40 -7.05 -17.43 1.51
C LEU A 40 -6.42 -16.33 2.37
N SER A 41 -7.19 -15.72 3.28
CA SER A 41 -6.68 -14.71 4.22
C SER A 41 -5.62 -15.30 5.17
N VAL A 42 -5.86 -16.48 5.73
CA VAL A 42 -4.89 -17.18 6.60
C VAL A 42 -3.60 -17.51 5.84
N TRP A 43 -3.71 -17.97 4.60
CA TRP A 43 -2.56 -18.23 3.74
C TRP A 43 -1.77 -16.94 3.46
N CYS A 44 -2.47 -15.87 3.04
CA CYS A 44 -1.88 -14.58 2.71
C CYS A 44 -1.22 -13.88 3.91
N ARG A 45 -1.69 -14.15 5.13
CA ARG A 45 -1.02 -13.71 6.36
C ARG A 45 0.35 -14.36 6.54
N ARG A 46 0.51 -15.63 6.17
CA ARG A 46 1.75 -16.40 6.38
C ARG A 46 2.73 -16.33 5.20
N CYS A 47 2.21 -16.33 3.99
CA CYS A 47 2.99 -16.38 2.75
C CYS A 47 2.98 -15.03 2.04
N VAL A 48 3.94 -14.81 1.14
CA VAL A 48 3.92 -13.66 0.23
C VAL A 48 3.16 -14.05 -1.02
N VAL A 49 2.26 -13.19 -1.52
CA VAL A 49 1.53 -13.47 -2.74
C VAL A 49 2.48 -13.26 -3.93
N PRO A 50 2.62 -14.23 -4.85
CA PRO A 50 3.42 -14.02 -6.05
C PRO A 50 2.85 -12.87 -6.89
N TRP A 51 3.72 -12.10 -7.54
CA TRP A 51 3.35 -10.85 -8.24
C TRP A 51 2.12 -11.00 -9.16
N GLY A 52 2.12 -12.01 -10.03
CA GLY A 52 1.04 -12.22 -11.01
C GLY A 52 -0.34 -12.56 -10.40
N TRP A 53 -0.39 -13.00 -9.14
CA TRP A 53 -1.62 -13.36 -8.45
C TRP A 53 -2.17 -12.25 -7.56
N ARG A 54 -1.38 -11.21 -7.25
CA ARG A 54 -1.79 -10.09 -6.38
C ARG A 54 -3.09 -9.42 -6.84
N PRO A 55 -3.26 -9.04 -8.12
CA PRO A 55 -4.49 -8.38 -8.56
C PRO A 55 -5.75 -9.21 -8.31
N LEU A 56 -5.67 -10.54 -8.43
CA LEU A 56 -6.80 -11.42 -8.16
C LEU A 56 -7.03 -11.61 -6.66
N VAL A 57 -5.97 -11.96 -5.92
CA VAL A 57 -6.05 -12.24 -4.48
C VAL A 57 -6.53 -11.01 -3.71
N TRP A 58 -6.00 -9.83 -4.02
CA TRP A 58 -6.39 -8.59 -3.35
C TRP A 58 -7.85 -8.24 -3.62
N ARG A 59 -8.35 -8.36 -4.86
CA ARG A 59 -9.77 -8.12 -5.17
C ARG A 59 -10.71 -9.06 -4.44
N LEU A 60 -10.33 -10.33 -4.29
CA LEU A 60 -11.12 -11.32 -3.55
C LEU A 60 -11.13 -11.03 -2.04
N LEU A 61 -9.97 -10.67 -1.46
CA LEU A 61 -9.85 -10.39 -0.02
C LEU A 61 -10.48 -9.05 0.38
N LEU A 62 -10.40 -8.04 -0.48
CA LEU A 62 -11.07 -6.75 -0.32
C LEU A 62 -12.56 -6.80 -0.66
N ALA A 63 -13.08 -7.96 -1.06
CA ALA A 63 -14.47 -8.16 -1.51
C ALA A 63 -14.89 -7.24 -2.66
N VAL A 64 -13.94 -6.82 -3.50
CA VAL A 64 -14.20 -6.09 -4.75
C VAL A 64 -14.79 -7.04 -5.79
N THR A 65 -14.31 -8.28 -5.84
CA THR A 65 -14.87 -9.34 -6.69
C THR A 65 -15.59 -10.35 -5.81
N PRO A 66 -16.85 -10.70 -6.09
CA PRO A 66 -17.57 -11.70 -5.31
C PRO A 66 -16.94 -13.08 -5.50
N ARG A 67 -17.04 -13.91 -4.45
CA ARG A 67 -16.47 -15.27 -4.42
C ARG A 67 -17.27 -16.27 -5.25
N HIS A 68 -18.54 -15.98 -5.49
CA HIS A 68 -19.44 -16.80 -6.31
C HIS A 68 -19.32 -16.38 -7.78
N PRO A 69 -18.89 -17.28 -8.69
CA PRO A 69 -18.70 -16.96 -10.11
C PRO A 69 -19.94 -16.35 -10.78
N GLU A 70 -21.12 -16.86 -10.43
CA GLU A 70 -22.42 -16.40 -10.95
C GLU A 70 -22.65 -14.89 -10.77
N ALA A 71 -22.14 -14.32 -9.67
CA ALA A 71 -22.31 -12.90 -9.35
C ALA A 71 -21.21 -12.01 -9.96
N GLN A 72 -20.09 -12.59 -10.43
CA GLN A 72 -18.91 -11.82 -10.84
C GLN A 72 -19.20 -10.94 -12.06
N GLN A 73 -19.92 -11.46 -13.06
CA GLN A 73 -20.25 -10.70 -14.26
C GLN A 73 -21.17 -9.51 -13.92
N TYR A 74 -22.19 -9.74 -13.10
CA TYR A 74 -23.10 -8.69 -12.66
C TYR A 74 -22.37 -7.60 -11.88
N VAL A 75 -21.55 -7.97 -10.89
CA VAL A 75 -20.80 -7.01 -10.07
C VAL A 75 -19.81 -6.22 -10.93
N ARG A 76 -19.07 -6.88 -11.85
CA ARG A 76 -18.15 -6.19 -12.76
C ARG A 76 -18.88 -5.19 -13.66
N HIS A 77 -20.08 -5.54 -14.13
CA HIS A 77 -20.89 -4.63 -14.92
C HIS A 77 -21.30 -3.39 -14.12
N GLN A 78 -21.79 -3.57 -12.88
CA GLN A 78 -22.15 -2.45 -12.01
C GLN A 78 -20.94 -1.56 -11.70
N GLN A 79 -19.79 -2.14 -11.39
CA GLN A 79 -18.54 -1.39 -11.17
C GLN A 79 -18.15 -0.55 -12.39
N THR A 80 -18.31 -1.12 -13.60
CA THR A 80 -18.03 -0.40 -14.85
C THR A 80 -18.97 0.79 -15.02
N LEU A 81 -20.27 0.63 -14.76
CA LEU A 81 -21.24 1.71 -14.82
C LEU A 81 -20.90 2.83 -13.84
N THR A 82 -20.64 2.49 -12.57
CA THR A 82 -20.25 3.45 -11.53
C THR A 82 -19.00 4.24 -11.94
N TYR A 83 -17.96 3.54 -12.41
CA TYR A 83 -16.75 4.19 -12.90
C TYR A 83 -17.04 5.16 -14.05
N GLN A 84 -17.82 4.73 -15.04
CA GLN A 84 -18.15 5.55 -16.20
C GLN A 84 -18.95 6.79 -15.81
N GLU A 85 -19.88 6.69 -14.87
CA GLU A 85 -20.68 7.82 -14.39
C GLU A 85 -19.82 8.84 -13.62
N LEU A 86 -18.98 8.36 -12.70
CA LEU A 86 -18.07 9.22 -11.96
C LEU A 86 -17.06 9.90 -12.89
N TRP A 87 -16.49 9.15 -13.85
CA TRP A 87 -15.54 9.72 -14.80
C TRP A 87 -16.19 10.74 -15.74
N ARG A 88 -17.40 10.45 -16.25
CA ARG A 88 -18.19 11.42 -17.02
C ARG A 88 -18.45 12.69 -16.24
N THR A 89 -18.73 12.59 -14.94
CA THR A 89 -18.96 13.75 -14.06
C THR A 89 -17.70 14.59 -13.87
N VAL A 90 -16.56 13.96 -13.59
CA VAL A 90 -15.27 14.68 -13.48
C VAL A 90 -14.91 15.36 -14.81
N LYS A 91 -15.21 14.71 -15.95
CA LYS A 91 -15.02 15.27 -17.29
C LYS A 91 -15.92 16.47 -17.55
N SER A 92 -17.22 16.38 -17.25
CA SER A 92 -18.17 17.48 -17.48
C SER A 92 -17.88 18.71 -16.62
N LEU A 93 -17.35 18.51 -15.41
CA LEU A 93 -16.88 19.57 -14.52
C LEU A 93 -15.50 20.15 -14.93
N ARG A 94 -14.91 19.66 -16.03
CA ARG A 94 -13.60 20.08 -16.56
C ARG A 94 -12.42 19.90 -15.58
N LEU A 95 -12.56 19.00 -14.62
CA LEU A 95 -11.54 18.75 -13.58
C LEU A 95 -10.42 17.78 -14.03
N HIS A 96 -10.43 17.36 -15.29
CA HIS A 96 -9.46 16.45 -15.87
C HIS A 96 -8.28 17.14 -16.57
N HIS A 97 -8.38 18.47 -16.76
CA HIS A 97 -7.32 19.26 -17.37
C HIS A 97 -6.48 19.94 -16.28
N PRO A 98 -5.15 20.02 -16.44
CA PRO A 98 -4.36 20.97 -15.68
C PRO A 98 -4.83 22.40 -16.00
N PRO A 99 -4.76 23.34 -15.04
CA PRO A 99 -5.28 24.70 -15.24
C PRO A 99 -4.57 25.38 -16.43
N PRO A 100 -5.29 26.18 -17.23
CA PRO A 100 -4.86 26.64 -18.56
C PRO A 100 -3.63 27.56 -18.62
N HIS A 101 -2.93 27.84 -17.51
CA HIS A 101 -1.85 28.83 -17.44
C HIS A 101 -0.61 28.39 -16.66
N VAL A 102 -0.42 27.10 -16.38
CA VAL A 102 0.83 26.63 -15.76
C VAL A 102 1.65 25.89 -16.81
N PRO A 103 2.83 26.41 -17.21
CA PRO A 103 3.74 25.71 -18.10
C PRO A 103 4.06 24.32 -17.55
N ALA A 104 4.05 23.30 -18.41
CA ALA A 104 4.24 21.90 -18.03
C ALA A 104 5.54 21.66 -17.22
N HIS A 105 6.57 22.50 -17.40
CA HIS A 105 7.83 22.43 -16.68
C HIS A 105 7.76 22.88 -15.20
N LEU A 106 6.71 23.60 -14.79
CA LEU A 106 6.49 24.03 -13.40
C LEU A 106 5.52 23.14 -12.62
N LEU A 107 4.78 22.27 -13.31
CA LEU A 107 4.01 21.20 -12.69
C LEU A 107 4.96 20.04 -12.42
N HIS A 108 5.76 20.13 -11.36
CA HIS A 108 6.51 18.99 -10.82
C HIS A 108 5.51 17.97 -10.24
N TYR A 109 4.77 17.29 -11.12
CA TYR A 109 4.39 15.91 -10.92
C TYR A 109 5.67 15.13 -11.21
N SER A 110 6.27 14.57 -10.16
CA SER A 110 7.45 13.75 -10.23
C SER A 110 7.16 12.48 -11.05
N ASP A 111 7.30 12.58 -12.37
CA ASP A 111 7.45 11.45 -13.28
C ASP A 111 8.91 11.35 -13.72
N HIS A 112 9.47 10.16 -13.55
CA HIS A 112 10.76 9.79 -14.12
C HIS A 112 10.70 9.75 -15.66
N PRO A 113 11.85 9.91 -16.35
CA PRO A 113 11.88 10.37 -17.73
C PRO A 113 11.84 9.23 -18.73
N ARG A 114 11.13 9.46 -19.85
CA ARG A 114 11.57 9.32 -21.25
C ARG A 114 10.39 8.91 -22.13
N THR A 115 9.81 9.89 -22.81
CA THR A 115 9.51 9.73 -24.25
C THR A 115 9.82 11.07 -24.93
N ASN A 116 10.89 11.07 -25.73
CA ASN A 116 11.12 12.11 -26.72
C ASN A 116 10.13 11.86 -27.85
N GLY A 117 9.18 12.76 -28.04
CA GLY A 117 8.21 12.68 -29.13
C GLY A 117 7.34 13.93 -29.14
N VAL A 118 7.69 14.85 -30.04
CA VAL A 118 6.96 16.07 -30.38
C VAL A 118 5.51 15.74 -30.74
N GLY A 119 4.55 16.49 -30.17
CA GLY A 119 3.17 16.54 -30.65
C GLY A 119 2.17 16.81 -29.53
N ASP A 120 1.40 17.89 -29.69
CA ASP A 120 0.14 18.12 -28.97
C ASP A 120 -0.77 16.89 -29.11
N HIS A 121 -0.69 15.98 -28.13
CA HIS A 121 -1.52 14.80 -28.07
C HIS A 121 -2.42 14.89 -26.83
N TYR A 122 -3.70 15.07 -27.12
CA TYR A 122 -4.89 14.81 -26.30
C TYR A 122 -4.62 14.20 -24.93
N ALA A 123 -5.18 14.84 -23.89
CA ALA A 123 -5.33 14.26 -22.57
C ALA A 123 -5.70 12.78 -22.70
N SER A 124 -4.80 11.89 -22.25
CA SER A 124 -5.06 10.45 -22.23
C SER A 124 -6.46 10.21 -21.67
N ASP A 125 -7.28 9.45 -22.40
CA ASP A 125 -8.63 9.08 -21.94
C ASP A 125 -8.58 8.29 -20.62
N ASN A 126 -7.40 7.77 -20.28
CA ASN A 126 -7.12 7.06 -19.05
C ASN A 126 -6.96 8.03 -17.86
N PRO A 127 -7.71 7.86 -16.77
CA PRO A 127 -7.60 8.73 -15.61
C PRO A 127 -6.22 8.64 -14.93
N GLN A 128 -5.65 9.80 -14.65
CA GLN A 128 -4.53 9.98 -13.76
C GLN A 128 -4.90 9.71 -12.29
N PRO A 129 -3.94 9.40 -11.41
CA PRO A 129 -4.22 9.03 -10.02
C PRO A 129 -5.11 10.01 -9.24
N HIS A 130 -4.90 11.32 -9.44
CA HIS A 130 -5.71 12.35 -8.79
C HIS A 130 -7.17 12.38 -9.27
N HIS A 131 -7.47 11.92 -10.49
CA HIS A 131 -8.85 11.81 -10.96
C HIS A 131 -9.65 10.79 -10.14
N TYR A 132 -9.04 9.70 -9.67
CA TYR A 132 -9.74 8.75 -8.79
C TYR A 132 -10.12 9.39 -7.45
N VAL A 133 -9.29 10.31 -6.92
CA VAL A 133 -9.62 11.09 -5.72
C VAL A 133 -10.83 11.99 -5.99
N LEU A 134 -10.90 12.62 -7.16
CA LEU A 134 -12.06 13.41 -7.56
C LEU A 134 -13.32 12.55 -7.72
N MET A 135 -13.20 11.38 -8.35
CA MET A 135 -14.31 10.43 -8.47
C MET A 135 -14.86 10.03 -7.10
N TRP A 136 -13.97 9.77 -6.13
CA TRP A 136 -14.36 9.49 -4.76
C TRP A 136 -15.03 10.69 -4.06
N LEU A 137 -14.50 11.90 -4.21
CA LEU A 137 -15.13 13.10 -3.66
C LEU A 137 -16.52 13.34 -4.25
N VAL A 138 -16.70 13.04 -5.55
CA VAL A 138 -18.01 13.10 -6.21
C VAL A 138 -18.94 12.02 -5.67
N SER A 139 -18.48 10.78 -5.53
CA SER A 139 -19.33 9.68 -5.02
C SER A 139 -19.80 9.90 -3.59
N GLU A 140 -19.00 10.61 -2.78
CA GLU A 140 -19.34 10.98 -1.41
C GLU A 140 -20.10 12.31 -1.31
N ALA A 141 -20.39 12.99 -2.42
CA ALA A 141 -20.98 14.34 -2.46
C ALA A 141 -20.17 15.38 -1.64
N ARG A 142 -18.84 15.25 -1.61
CA ARG A 142 -17.90 16.08 -0.84
C ARG A 142 -17.04 17.01 -1.71
N LEU A 143 -17.26 17.04 -3.01
CA LEU A 143 -16.46 17.85 -3.93
C LEU A 143 -16.67 19.36 -3.68
N LEU A 144 -15.60 20.07 -3.35
CA LEU A 144 -15.60 21.50 -3.12
C LEU A 144 -15.17 22.30 -4.35
N HIS A 145 -15.54 23.58 -4.40
CA HIS A 145 -15.19 24.48 -5.51
C HIS A 145 -13.67 24.63 -5.68
N ASN A 146 -12.92 24.80 -4.58
CA ASN A 146 -11.45 24.84 -4.61
C ASN A 146 -10.86 23.42 -4.53
N THR A 147 -11.02 22.68 -5.62
CA THR A 147 -10.54 21.30 -5.74
C THR A 147 -9.03 21.19 -5.51
N ARG A 148 -8.25 22.19 -5.95
CA ARG A 148 -6.78 22.19 -5.77
C ARG A 148 -6.39 22.18 -4.29
N GLN A 149 -7.01 23.04 -3.49
CA GLN A 149 -6.77 23.08 -2.04
C GLN A 149 -7.31 21.82 -1.36
N GLN A 150 -8.47 21.32 -1.80
CA GLN A 150 -9.03 20.09 -1.26
C GLN A 150 -8.12 18.88 -1.47
N LEU A 151 -7.49 18.75 -2.64
CA LEU A 151 -6.52 17.67 -2.91
C LEU A 151 -5.28 17.72 -2.01
N GLN A 152 -4.96 18.87 -1.40
CA GLN A 152 -3.86 18.99 -0.43
C GLN A 152 -4.25 18.55 0.99
N GLN A 153 -5.54 18.35 1.26
CA GLN A 153 -6.00 17.86 2.55
C GLN A 153 -5.46 16.45 2.82
N GLN A 154 -5.18 16.15 4.09
CA GLN A 154 -4.54 14.90 4.51
C GLN A 154 -5.26 13.66 3.98
N GLU A 155 -6.60 13.59 4.10
CA GLU A 155 -7.40 12.45 3.63
C GLU A 155 -7.26 12.24 2.11
N CYS A 156 -7.27 13.33 1.33
CA CYS A 156 -7.08 13.27 -0.13
C CYS A 156 -5.67 12.84 -0.51
N ARG A 157 -4.63 13.32 0.21
CA ARG A 157 -3.24 12.90 -0.01
C ARG A 157 -3.03 11.41 0.30
N GLN A 158 -3.65 10.91 1.36
CA GLN A 158 -3.62 9.48 1.72
C GLN A 158 -4.29 8.64 0.62
N PHE A 159 -5.47 9.04 0.15
CA PHE A 159 -6.13 8.32 -0.94
C PHE A 159 -5.37 8.42 -2.27
N LEU A 160 -4.75 9.57 -2.56
CA LEU A 160 -3.89 9.75 -3.72
C LEU A 160 -2.68 8.81 -3.69
N ALA A 161 -2.04 8.63 -2.54
CA ALA A 161 -0.93 7.70 -2.38
C ALA A 161 -1.35 6.25 -2.69
N ILE A 162 -2.53 5.84 -2.20
CA ILE A 162 -3.10 4.51 -2.47
C ILE A 162 -3.41 4.33 -3.97
N THR A 163 -4.07 5.30 -4.62
CA THR A 163 -4.44 5.19 -6.04
C THR A 163 -3.22 5.15 -6.95
N ARG A 164 -2.19 5.97 -6.65
CA ARG A 164 -0.90 5.89 -7.33
C ARG A 164 -0.25 4.52 -7.16
N ARG A 165 -0.26 3.98 -5.94
CA ARG A 165 0.23 2.62 -5.68
C ARG A 165 -0.55 1.58 -6.48
N MET A 166 -1.89 1.64 -6.49
CA MET A 166 -2.68 0.63 -7.20
C MET A 166 -2.50 0.68 -8.72
N THR A 167 -2.18 1.85 -9.29
CA THR A 167 -1.92 1.99 -10.74
C THR A 167 -0.67 1.21 -11.18
N SER A 168 0.27 0.89 -10.29
CA SER A 168 1.41 0.03 -10.64
C SER A 168 1.08 -1.48 -10.66
N PHE A 169 -0.04 -1.89 -10.06
CA PHE A 169 -0.47 -3.30 -9.99
C PHE A 169 -1.62 -3.63 -10.95
N TYR A 170 -2.41 -2.64 -11.35
CA TYR A 170 -3.62 -2.82 -12.16
C TYR A 170 -3.56 -1.98 -13.43
N GLN A 171 -3.94 -2.58 -14.55
CA GLN A 171 -4.04 -1.90 -15.85
C GLN A 171 -5.46 -1.39 -16.13
N ASP A 172 -6.49 -2.07 -15.63
CA ASP A 172 -7.88 -1.70 -15.82
C ASP A 172 -8.25 -0.54 -14.86
N PRO A 173 -8.62 0.65 -15.35
CA PRO A 173 -8.96 1.79 -14.51
C PRO A 173 -10.20 1.54 -13.63
N VAL A 174 -11.11 0.66 -14.06
CA VAL A 174 -12.26 0.25 -13.23
C VAL A 174 -11.77 -0.49 -12.00
N GLU A 175 -10.80 -1.39 -12.16
CA GLU A 175 -10.21 -2.15 -11.06
C GLU A 175 -9.38 -1.23 -10.15
N VAL A 176 -8.60 -0.29 -10.71
CA VAL A 176 -7.85 0.70 -9.94
C VAL A 176 -8.78 1.48 -9.01
N LEU A 177 -9.91 2.00 -9.52
CA LEU A 177 -10.86 2.75 -8.70
C LEU A 177 -11.40 1.90 -7.54
N HIS A 178 -11.97 0.73 -7.83
CA HIS A 178 -12.68 -0.06 -6.82
C HIS A 178 -11.74 -0.69 -5.79
N VAL A 179 -10.56 -1.14 -6.22
CA VAL A 179 -9.54 -1.65 -5.29
C VAL A 179 -9.00 -0.54 -4.41
N SER A 180 -8.73 0.64 -4.98
CA SER A 180 -8.26 1.78 -4.19
C SER A 180 -9.30 2.21 -3.16
N LEU A 181 -10.58 2.30 -3.55
CA LEU A 181 -11.69 2.63 -2.63
C LEU A 181 -11.78 1.62 -1.48
N ALA A 182 -11.79 0.32 -1.80
CA ALA A 182 -11.89 -0.74 -0.79
C ALA A 182 -10.69 -0.75 0.16
N LEU A 183 -9.48 -0.56 -0.36
CA LEU A 183 -8.25 -0.52 0.43
C LEU A 183 -8.18 0.74 1.32
N PHE A 184 -8.60 1.89 0.78
CA PHE A 184 -8.68 3.14 1.53
C PHE A 184 -9.70 3.05 2.65
N ASP A 185 -10.88 2.48 2.39
CA ASP A 185 -11.89 2.21 3.41
C ASP A 185 -11.38 1.27 4.50
N LEU A 186 -10.69 0.20 4.12
CA LEU A 186 -10.09 -0.75 5.07
C LEU A 186 -9.13 -0.04 6.02
N ILE A 187 -8.24 0.80 5.48
CA ILE A 187 -7.25 1.56 6.27
C ILE A 187 -7.96 2.59 7.15
N ARG A 188 -8.93 3.34 6.60
CA ARG A 188 -9.68 4.38 7.31
C ARG A 188 -10.46 3.81 8.50
N ARG A 189 -11.15 2.68 8.31
CA ARG A 189 -11.90 1.98 9.38
C ARG A 189 -10.99 1.45 10.49
N ASN A 190 -9.75 1.09 10.16
CA ASN A 190 -8.78 0.54 11.11
C ASN A 190 -7.68 1.54 11.50
N ARG A 191 -7.91 2.85 11.31
CA ARG A 191 -6.90 3.89 11.61
C ARG A 191 -6.42 3.83 13.06
N GLY A 192 -7.32 3.57 14.01
CA GLY A 192 -6.97 3.42 15.43
C GLY A 192 -5.90 2.34 15.66
N ILE A 193 -6.06 1.18 15.02
CA ILE A 193 -5.10 0.06 15.11
C ILE A 193 -3.74 0.46 14.53
N VAL A 194 -3.71 1.24 13.44
CA VAL A 194 -2.45 1.75 12.87
C VAL A 194 -1.75 2.70 13.84
N MET A 195 -2.50 3.57 14.51
CA MET A 195 -1.95 4.50 15.51
C MET A 195 -1.40 3.77 16.73
N GLU A 196 -2.13 2.76 17.23
CA GLU A 196 -1.66 1.90 18.33
C GLU A 196 -0.37 1.16 17.94
N ALA A 197 -0.33 0.57 16.74
CA ALA A 197 0.86 -0.09 16.23
C ALA A 197 2.06 0.87 16.08
N LEU A 198 1.83 2.13 15.71
CA LEU A 198 2.86 3.17 15.66
C LEU A 198 3.36 3.56 17.07
N ALA A 199 2.48 3.62 18.05
CA ALA A 199 2.87 3.87 19.44
C ALA A 199 3.73 2.70 19.99
N GLU A 200 3.33 1.46 19.72
CA GLU A 200 4.12 0.26 20.06
C GLU A 200 5.47 0.24 19.34
N ALA A 201 5.49 0.56 18.05
CA ALA A 201 6.70 0.69 17.23
C ALA A 201 7.66 1.74 17.79
N THR A 202 7.15 2.88 18.26
CA THR A 202 7.93 3.93 18.92
C THR A 202 8.52 3.43 20.25
N GLY A 203 7.72 2.69 21.03
CA GLY A 203 8.19 2.04 22.25
C GLY A 203 9.28 0.99 21.98
N HIS A 204 9.16 0.23 20.89
CA HIS A 204 10.17 -0.74 20.44
C HIS A 204 11.46 -0.03 20.03
N LEU A 205 11.37 1.01 19.21
CA LEU A 205 12.51 1.84 18.79
C LEU A 205 13.29 2.36 20.01
N ARG A 206 12.58 2.83 21.05
CA ARG A 206 13.21 3.30 22.30
C ARG A 206 14.01 2.22 23.01
N ARG A 207 13.53 0.97 23.01
CA ARG A 207 14.19 -0.16 23.66
C ARG A 207 15.41 -0.63 22.87
N GLU A 208 15.30 -0.71 21.55
CA GLU A 208 16.38 -1.17 20.67
C GLU A 208 17.47 -0.12 20.47
N ASN A 209 17.10 1.17 20.42
CA ASN A 209 18.04 2.26 20.19
C ASN A 209 17.56 3.57 20.86
N GLN A 210 17.87 3.70 22.15
CA GLN A 210 17.46 4.84 22.96
C GLN A 210 18.03 6.17 22.44
N THR A 211 19.27 6.19 21.95
CA THR A 211 19.91 7.43 21.44
C THR A 211 19.24 7.91 20.16
N LEU A 212 18.91 7.00 19.24
CA LEU A 212 18.14 7.34 18.04
C LEU A 212 16.74 7.83 18.40
N HIS A 213 16.05 7.17 19.33
CA HIS A 213 14.74 7.62 19.78
C HIS A 213 14.79 9.03 20.35
N GLN A 214 15.77 9.34 21.21
CA GLN A 214 15.94 10.69 21.77
C GLN A 214 16.22 11.73 20.68
N HIS A 215 17.09 11.41 19.72
CA HIS A 215 17.37 12.27 18.58
C HIS A 215 16.11 12.54 17.73
N LEU A 216 15.35 11.50 17.39
CA LEU A 216 14.11 11.67 16.62
C LEU A 216 13.04 12.44 17.41
N LEU A 217 13.02 12.30 18.74
CA LEU A 217 12.16 13.12 19.60
C LEU A 217 12.55 14.60 19.53
N THR A 218 13.84 14.94 19.54
CA THR A 218 14.29 16.35 19.43
C THR A 218 14.05 16.93 18.03
N THR A 219 14.00 16.11 16.98
CA THR A 219 13.58 16.58 15.64
C THR A 219 12.08 16.93 15.56
N GLY A 220 11.27 16.54 16.55
CA GLY A 220 9.82 16.71 16.54
C GLY A 220 9.05 15.61 15.79
N LEU A 221 9.72 14.54 15.36
CA LEU A 221 9.14 13.48 14.52
C LEU A 221 7.85 12.88 15.11
N PHE A 222 7.84 12.58 16.41
CA PHE A 222 6.71 11.92 17.07
C PHE A 222 5.52 12.84 17.32
N SER A 223 5.70 14.16 17.17
CA SER A 223 4.61 15.14 17.22
C SER A 223 4.05 15.47 15.84
N ALA A 224 4.78 15.12 14.77
CA ALA A 224 4.36 15.33 13.39
C ALA A 224 3.53 14.15 12.86
N ASP A 225 2.71 14.42 11.84
CA ASP A 225 1.91 13.40 11.16
C ASP A 225 2.72 12.52 10.19
N LEU A 226 4.03 12.77 10.02
CA LEU A 226 4.84 12.10 9.00
C LEU A 226 4.74 10.57 9.05
N LEU A 227 4.96 9.96 10.22
CA LEU A 227 4.93 8.49 10.34
C LEU A 227 3.53 7.92 10.07
N THR A 228 2.51 8.63 10.53
CA THR A 228 1.10 8.30 10.30
C THR A 228 0.77 8.37 8.81
N ASP A 229 1.14 9.46 8.13
CA ASP A 229 0.86 9.68 6.72
C ASP A 229 1.59 8.67 5.83
N VAL A 230 2.85 8.34 6.15
CA VAL A 230 3.61 7.30 5.43
C VAL A 230 2.94 5.93 5.57
N CYS A 231 2.50 5.55 6.78
CA CYS A 231 1.81 4.28 7.01
C CYS A 231 0.46 4.22 6.29
N LEU A 232 -0.38 5.25 6.45
CA LEU A 232 -1.72 5.30 5.85
C LEU A 232 -1.68 5.45 4.32
N GLY A 233 -0.61 6.04 3.78
CA GLY A 233 -0.30 6.06 2.35
C GLY A 233 0.40 4.80 1.84
N LEU A 234 0.44 3.71 2.63
CA LEU A 234 1.06 2.43 2.26
C LEU A 234 2.51 2.57 1.76
N PHE A 235 3.25 3.48 2.38
CA PHE A 235 4.65 3.75 2.06
C PHE A 235 4.85 4.12 0.57
N TYR A 236 3.88 4.78 -0.08
CA TYR A 236 3.89 5.06 -1.53
C TYR A 236 5.23 5.63 -2.03
N GLU A 237 5.76 6.65 -1.36
CA GLU A 237 7.00 7.35 -1.76
C GLU A 237 8.27 6.77 -1.12
N VAL A 238 8.13 5.70 -0.32
CA VAL A 238 9.24 5.13 0.48
C VAL A 238 9.63 3.74 -0.03
N LEU A 239 8.65 2.87 -0.30
CA LEU A 239 8.91 1.48 -0.69
C LEU A 239 8.73 1.29 -2.21
N PRO A 240 9.61 0.53 -2.88
CA PRO A 240 9.37 0.08 -4.25
C PRO A 240 8.19 -0.91 -4.27
N ASP A 241 7.55 -1.08 -5.43
CA ASP A 241 6.36 -1.93 -5.57
C ASP A 241 6.58 -3.38 -5.14
N ALA A 242 7.76 -3.94 -5.39
CA ALA A 242 8.10 -5.30 -4.97
C ALA A 242 8.01 -5.47 -3.45
N ALA A 243 8.53 -4.51 -2.68
CA ALA A 243 8.51 -4.52 -1.22
C ALA A 243 7.12 -4.12 -0.69
N ALA A 244 6.53 -3.06 -1.24
CA ALA A 244 5.19 -2.58 -0.86
C ALA A 244 4.12 -3.67 -1.07
N GLY A 245 4.20 -4.44 -2.15
CA GLY A 245 3.29 -5.56 -2.41
C GLY A 245 3.27 -6.59 -1.28
N LYS A 246 4.43 -6.93 -0.69
CA LYS A 246 4.52 -7.87 0.45
C LYS A 246 3.82 -7.32 1.70
N VAL A 247 3.85 -6.00 1.89
CA VAL A 247 3.13 -5.34 3.00
C VAL A 247 1.63 -5.31 2.72
N ILE A 248 1.24 -4.98 1.49
CA ILE A 248 -0.17 -4.91 1.06
C ILE A 248 -0.83 -6.29 1.16
N ASP A 249 -0.11 -7.37 0.83
CA ASP A 249 -0.56 -8.75 1.05
C ASP A 249 -1.07 -8.97 2.49
N LYS A 250 -0.43 -8.36 3.48
CA LYS A 250 -0.86 -8.45 4.88
C LYS A 250 -2.02 -7.48 5.17
N VAL A 251 -1.92 -6.25 4.67
CA VAL A 251 -2.96 -5.23 4.87
C VAL A 251 -4.31 -5.70 4.36
N VAL A 252 -4.41 -6.28 3.15
CA VAL A 252 -5.68 -6.75 2.56
C VAL A 252 -6.34 -7.88 3.36
N THR A 253 -5.60 -8.55 4.25
CA THR A 253 -6.16 -9.56 5.18
C THR A 253 -6.76 -8.94 6.45
N GLY A 254 -6.73 -7.61 6.57
CA GLY A 254 -7.11 -6.83 7.75
C GLY A 254 -5.98 -6.64 8.77
N ALA A 255 -4.76 -7.12 8.50
CA ALA A 255 -3.63 -7.03 9.43
C ALA A 255 -2.91 -5.68 9.35
N VAL A 256 -3.62 -4.56 9.56
CA VAL A 256 -3.07 -3.20 9.36
C VAL A 256 -1.97 -2.82 10.35
N ALA A 257 -1.89 -3.48 11.51
CA ALA A 257 -0.83 -3.27 12.51
C ALA A 257 0.58 -3.57 11.97
N VAL A 258 0.70 -4.36 10.89
CA VAL A 258 1.97 -4.63 10.21
C VAL A 258 2.69 -3.35 9.77
N LEU A 259 1.94 -2.27 9.48
CA LEU A 259 2.50 -1.00 9.05
C LEU A 259 3.43 -0.40 10.12
N GLY A 260 3.07 -0.49 11.40
CA GLY A 260 3.92 -0.05 12.50
C GLY A 260 5.22 -0.86 12.61
N CYS A 261 5.14 -2.18 12.42
CA CYS A 261 6.32 -3.06 12.41
C CYS A 261 7.30 -2.72 11.27
N VAL A 262 6.77 -2.45 10.07
CA VAL A 262 7.60 -2.02 8.93
C VAL A 262 8.22 -0.65 9.20
N MET A 263 7.47 0.28 9.81
CA MET A 263 7.98 1.60 10.14
C MET A 263 9.16 1.55 11.12
N VAL A 264 9.06 0.81 12.24
CA VAL A 264 10.19 0.71 13.19
C VAL A 264 11.42 0.03 12.57
N ALA A 265 11.21 -1.02 11.78
CA ALA A 265 12.31 -1.69 11.08
C ALA A 265 13.03 -0.74 10.11
N LEU A 266 12.26 0.10 9.40
CA LEU A 266 12.80 1.12 8.51
C LEU A 266 13.64 2.16 9.27
N LEU A 267 13.12 2.70 10.38
CA LEU A 267 13.85 3.68 11.19
C LEU A 267 15.13 3.10 11.79
N LEU A 268 15.08 1.86 12.30
CA LEU A 268 16.26 1.18 12.84
C LEU A 268 17.32 0.90 11.77
N HIS A 269 16.89 0.52 10.56
CA HIS A 269 17.79 0.28 9.44
C HIS A 269 18.50 1.56 9.01
N LEU A 270 17.75 2.67 8.90
CA LEU A 270 18.27 3.97 8.46
C LEU A 270 18.94 4.79 9.58
N ARG A 271 19.18 4.20 10.76
CA ARG A 271 19.67 4.90 11.96
C ARG A 271 20.86 5.84 11.72
N GLN A 272 21.84 5.43 10.92
CA GLN A 272 23.05 6.21 10.67
C GLN A 272 22.73 7.49 9.88
N SER A 273 21.92 7.35 8.81
CA SER A 273 21.45 8.48 8.01
C SER A 273 20.49 9.38 8.78
N LEU A 274 19.71 8.82 9.70
CA LEU A 274 18.79 9.62 10.52
C LEU A 274 19.50 10.51 11.54
N PHE A 275 20.69 10.14 12.01
CA PHE A 275 21.49 11.00 12.89
C PHE A 275 22.08 12.22 12.17
N THR A 276 22.15 12.23 10.84
CA THR A 276 22.70 13.38 10.08
C THR A 276 21.67 14.47 9.83
N VAL A 277 20.38 14.20 10.10
CA VAL A 277 19.28 15.15 9.92
C VAL A 277 18.68 15.56 11.26
N ASN A 278 18.21 16.80 11.34
CA ASN A 278 17.72 17.43 12.58
C ASN A 278 16.29 18.00 12.44
N THR A 279 15.64 17.79 11.29
CA THR A 279 14.26 18.24 11.03
C THR A 279 13.38 17.08 10.55
N VAL A 280 12.06 17.23 10.69
CA VAL A 280 11.08 16.25 10.21
C VAL A 280 11.16 16.09 8.69
N GLU A 281 11.38 17.18 7.95
CA GLU A 281 11.56 17.16 6.50
C GLU A 281 12.84 16.39 6.11
N GLY A 282 13.91 16.55 6.89
CA GLY A 282 15.14 15.78 6.72
C GLY A 282 14.91 14.29 6.93
N VAL A 283 14.15 13.92 7.96
CA VAL A 283 13.74 12.52 8.20
C VAL A 283 12.92 11.99 7.02
N SER A 284 11.94 12.76 6.54
CA SER A 284 11.13 12.41 5.36
C SER A 284 11.99 12.17 4.12
N CYS A 285 13.01 13.01 3.90
CA CYS A 285 13.96 12.83 2.80
C CYS A 285 14.76 11.53 2.97
N VAL A 286 15.30 11.25 4.17
CA VAL A 286 16.09 10.04 4.42
C VAL A 286 15.27 8.77 4.19
N ILE A 287 14.02 8.71 4.68
CA ILE A 287 13.18 7.52 4.50
C ILE A 287 12.76 7.31 3.03
N ALA A 288 12.55 8.39 2.26
CA ALA A 288 12.18 8.31 0.85
C ALA A 288 13.34 7.85 -0.06
N HIS A 289 14.59 7.99 0.38
CA HIS A 289 15.79 7.64 -0.39
C HIS A 289 16.38 6.26 -0.04
N ILE A 290 15.62 5.38 0.60
CA ILE A 290 16.05 3.99 0.83
C ILE A 290 16.30 3.27 -0.50
N ARG A 291 17.40 2.52 -0.61
CA ARG A 291 17.69 1.77 -1.84
C ARG A 291 16.70 0.61 -2.01
N PRO A 292 16.27 0.26 -3.24
CA PRO A 292 15.30 -0.81 -3.45
C PRO A 292 15.70 -2.16 -2.82
N SER A 293 16.97 -2.54 -2.89
CA SER A 293 17.48 -3.78 -2.29
C SER A 293 17.43 -3.76 -0.75
N GLU A 294 17.67 -2.60 -0.14
CA GLU A 294 17.56 -2.40 1.30
C GLU A 294 16.10 -2.47 1.73
N ALA A 295 15.21 -1.80 1.01
CA ALA A 295 13.77 -1.82 1.27
C ALA A 295 13.21 -3.24 1.28
N GLU A 296 13.61 -4.10 0.34
CA GLU A 296 13.21 -5.51 0.34
C GLU A 296 13.69 -6.27 1.57
N THR A 297 14.94 -6.05 1.97
CA THR A 297 15.54 -6.69 3.15
C THR A 297 14.85 -6.24 4.44
N VAL A 298 14.59 -4.93 4.57
CA VAL A 298 13.87 -4.32 5.70
C VAL A 298 12.47 -4.89 5.81
N VAL A 299 11.71 -4.92 4.71
CA VAL A 299 10.35 -5.45 4.70
C VAL A 299 10.34 -6.94 5.04
N ALA A 300 11.24 -7.75 4.48
CA ALA A 300 11.32 -9.17 4.82
C ALA A 300 11.58 -9.38 6.32
N ALA A 301 12.59 -8.70 6.89
CA ALA A 301 12.90 -8.78 8.32
C ALA A 301 11.75 -8.30 9.21
N ALA A 302 11.06 -7.23 8.81
CA ALA A 302 9.89 -6.71 9.52
C ALA A 302 8.72 -7.71 9.52
N LEU A 303 8.45 -8.35 8.38
CA LEU A 303 7.40 -9.35 8.25
C LEU A 303 7.71 -10.62 9.06
N ASP A 304 8.98 -11.04 9.10
CA ASP A 304 9.42 -12.17 9.93
C ASP A 304 9.32 -11.85 11.43
N HIS A 305 9.64 -10.61 11.82
CA HIS A 305 9.42 -10.16 13.20
C HIS A 305 7.93 -10.14 13.54
N TRP A 306 7.10 -9.53 12.69
CA TRP A 306 5.66 -9.47 12.87
C TRP A 306 5.01 -10.87 12.95
N ALA A 307 5.43 -11.80 12.09
CA ALA A 307 4.94 -13.18 12.12
C ALA A 307 5.23 -13.86 13.46
N ARG A 308 6.40 -13.61 14.06
CA ARG A 308 6.76 -14.13 15.39
C ARG A 308 5.94 -13.53 16.52
N LEU A 309 5.50 -12.28 16.41
CA LEU A 309 4.61 -11.64 17.38
C LEU A 309 3.17 -12.19 17.30
N GLY A 310 2.69 -12.49 16.08
CA GLY A 310 1.35 -13.03 15.83
C GLY A 310 1.19 -14.53 16.11
N HIS A 311 2.27 -15.26 16.38
CA HIS A 311 2.21 -16.62 16.89
C HIS A 311 2.26 -16.57 18.42
N PRO A 312 1.17 -16.86 19.16
CA PRO A 312 1.36 -17.34 20.51
C PRO A 312 2.28 -18.54 20.39
N ARG A 313 3.45 -18.48 21.05
CA ARG A 313 4.30 -19.66 21.25
C ARG A 313 3.35 -20.74 21.76
N ARG A 314 3.08 -21.76 20.94
CA ARG A 314 2.33 -22.92 21.44
C ARG A 314 3.13 -23.45 22.63
N PRO A 315 2.48 -23.70 23.78
CA PRO A 315 3.15 -24.25 24.95
C PRO A 315 3.89 -25.54 24.64
#